data_AF-A0A7X7MEZ6-F1
#
_entry.id   AF-A0A7X7MEZ6-F1
#
_cell.length_a   1.000
_cell.length_b   1.000
_cell.length_c   1.000
_cell.angle_alpha   90.00
_cell.angle_beta   90.00
_cell.angle_gamma   90.00
#
_symmetry.space_group_name_H-M   'P 1'
#
loop_
_entity.id
_entity.type
_entity.pdbx_description
1 polymer ?
#
loop_
_entity_poly.entity_id
_entity_poly.type
_entity_poly.pdbx_seq_one_letter_code
_entity_poly.pdbx_strand_id
1 'polypeptide(L)'
;PHETPGWYSVYDADAATLLVLAAHADQLACLSDDRDRDGLPDSWEWWRFGSLTRTSGEARDDGDGDGASDRNEYLAGTDANDAKDYLAIRGLQRVAAPPAMHLSWNTVTGRLYTVTIATNPCEPFGAAPDFVDRVATGTSMTYTNEEAMLPGTRFYRIQVRPPW
;
A
#
# COMPACT_ATOMS: atom_id res chain seq x y z
N PRO A 1 1.93 -11.52 34.20
CA PRO A 1 2.98 -10.58 33.72
C PRO A 1 3.41 -10.96 32.30
N HIS A 2 2.99 -10.13 31.34
CA HIS A 2 3.55 -9.81 30.01
C HIS A 2 4.31 -10.90 29.23
N GLU A 3 4.11 -11.15 27.93
CA GLU A 3 3.22 -10.65 26.88
C GLU A 3 3.36 -11.62 25.69
N THR A 4 2.51 -11.43 24.68
CA THR A 4 2.02 -12.35 23.64
C THR A 4 2.99 -12.80 22.53
N PRO A 5 2.61 -13.84 21.74
CA PRO A 5 3.37 -14.39 20.61
C PRO A 5 3.33 -13.46 19.40
N GLY A 6 4.51 -13.16 18.83
CA GLY A 6 4.63 -12.43 17.56
C GLY A 6 4.36 -13.35 16.38
N TRP A 7 3.39 -13.00 15.55
CA TRP A 7 3.14 -13.67 14.28
C TRP A 7 4.19 -13.21 13.26
N TYR A 8 5.04 -14.15 12.81
CA TYR A 8 5.82 -14.04 11.58
C TYR A 8 5.11 -14.83 10.49
N SER A 9 4.95 -14.23 9.30
CA SER A 9 4.63 -14.98 8.10
C SER A 9 5.78 -14.77 7.12
N VAL A 10 6.73 -15.71 7.15
CA VAL A 10 7.69 -15.93 6.07
C VAL A 10 6.98 -16.82 5.06
N TYR A 11 6.79 -16.33 3.84
CA TYR A 11 6.42 -17.19 2.73
C TYR A 11 7.69 -17.55 1.99
N ASP A 12 8.25 -18.71 2.31
CA ASP A 12 9.02 -19.48 1.35
C ASP A 12 8.73 -20.97 1.55
N ALA A 13 8.16 -21.59 0.52
CA ALA A 13 8.10 -23.04 0.36
C ALA A 13 7.81 -23.36 -1.11
N ASP A 14 8.90 -23.67 -1.81
CA ASP A 14 8.98 -24.32 -3.11
C ASP A 14 7.96 -25.46 -3.33
N ALA A 15 7.34 -25.43 -4.51
CA ALA A 15 6.93 -26.62 -5.24
C ALA A 15 7.32 -26.48 -6.72
N ALA A 16 8.62 -26.69 -6.97
CA ALA A 16 9.19 -27.47 -8.07
C ALA A 16 8.63 -27.30 -9.51
N THR A 17 9.44 -26.58 -10.32
CA THR A 17 10.04 -27.09 -11.57
C THR A 17 9.27 -26.95 -12.90
N LEU A 18 9.83 -26.06 -13.74
CA LEU A 18 9.69 -25.91 -15.21
C LEU A 18 8.41 -25.27 -15.79
N LEU A 19 8.41 -23.94 -15.85
CA LEU A 19 8.36 -23.24 -17.15
C LEU A 19 9.29 -22.02 -17.11
N VAL A 20 10.59 -22.29 -17.24
CA VAL A 20 11.63 -21.31 -17.55
C VAL A 20 11.39 -20.83 -18.99
N LEU A 21 11.09 -19.54 -19.20
CA LEU A 21 11.62 -18.69 -20.30
C LEU A 21 10.96 -17.31 -20.49
N ALA A 22 9.98 -16.87 -19.68
CA ALA A 22 9.32 -15.57 -19.91
C ALA A 22 9.54 -14.47 -18.84
N ALA A 23 9.97 -14.80 -17.61
CA ALA A 23 9.98 -13.82 -16.50
C ALA A 23 11.35 -13.18 -16.19
N HIS A 24 12.43 -13.50 -16.92
CA HIS A 24 13.79 -13.18 -16.49
C HIS A 24 14.44 -11.93 -17.11
N ALA A 25 13.74 -11.13 -17.91
CA ALA A 25 14.31 -9.86 -18.39
C ALA A 25 13.96 -8.68 -17.47
N ASP A 26 12.68 -8.51 -17.13
CA ASP A 26 12.22 -7.34 -16.35
C ASP A 26 12.52 -7.47 -14.84
N GLN A 27 12.43 -8.68 -14.25
CA GLN A 27 12.76 -8.87 -12.83
C GLN A 27 14.26 -8.93 -12.54
N LEU A 28 15.10 -9.32 -13.51
CA LEU A 28 16.57 -9.28 -13.35
C LEU A 28 17.15 -7.88 -13.60
N ALA A 29 16.50 -7.05 -14.41
CA ALA A 29 16.84 -5.63 -14.52
C ALA A 29 16.58 -4.87 -13.21
N CYS A 30 15.50 -5.21 -12.49
CA CYS A 30 15.17 -4.63 -11.18
C CYS A 30 16.20 -5.02 -10.09
N LEU A 31 16.70 -6.25 -10.09
CA LEU A 31 17.79 -6.67 -9.17
C LEU A 31 19.15 -6.02 -9.48
N SER A 32 19.29 -5.37 -10.64
CA SER A 32 20.47 -4.56 -11.00
C SER A 32 20.32 -3.07 -10.70
N ASP A 33 19.12 -2.65 -10.29
CA ASP A 33 18.73 -1.26 -10.00
C ASP A 33 18.42 -1.07 -8.51
N ASP A 34 19.03 -1.84 -7.60
CA ASP A 34 18.96 -1.67 -6.12
C ASP A 34 20.35 -2.03 -5.56
N ARG A 35 21.27 -1.08 -5.64
CA ARG A 35 22.72 -1.29 -5.42
C ARG A 35 23.08 -1.40 -3.96
N ASP A 36 22.38 -0.70 -3.09
CA ASP A 36 22.57 -0.74 -1.64
C ASP A 36 21.67 -1.80 -0.96
N ARG A 37 20.73 -2.39 -1.70
CA ARG A 37 19.91 -3.57 -1.35
C ARG A 37 18.94 -3.29 -0.22
N ASP A 38 18.40 -2.10 -0.20
CA ASP A 38 17.48 -1.66 0.82
C ASP A 38 16.02 -2.03 0.46
N GLY A 39 15.75 -2.34 -0.82
CA GLY A 39 14.43 -2.67 -1.35
C GLY A 39 13.72 -1.52 -2.08
N LEU A 40 14.43 -0.43 -2.38
CA LEU A 40 14.04 0.65 -3.28
C LEU A 40 14.82 0.57 -4.60
N PRO A 41 14.26 1.03 -5.74
CA PRO A 41 15.04 1.13 -6.96
C PRO A 41 15.96 2.37 -6.96
N ASP A 42 17.24 2.18 -7.28
CA ASP A 42 18.28 3.18 -7.57
C ASP A 42 17.73 4.34 -8.40
N SER A 43 17.00 4.04 -9.47
CA SER A 43 16.44 5.05 -10.36
C SER A 43 15.42 5.95 -9.67
N TRP A 44 14.62 5.38 -8.75
CA TRP A 44 13.68 6.13 -7.93
C TRP A 44 14.40 6.94 -6.86
N GLU A 45 15.38 6.34 -6.18
CA GLU A 45 16.22 7.03 -5.19
C GLU A 45 16.99 8.20 -5.80
N TRP A 46 17.56 8.05 -7.00
CA TRP A 46 18.20 9.14 -7.72
C TRP A 46 17.23 10.26 -8.08
N TRP A 47 16.01 9.91 -8.49
CA TRP A 47 15.01 10.90 -8.86
C TRP A 47 14.46 11.65 -7.64
N ARG A 48 14.29 10.98 -6.50
CA ARG A 48 13.74 11.57 -5.27
C ARG A 48 14.78 12.21 -4.38
N PHE A 49 15.89 11.52 -4.11
CA PHE A 49 16.88 11.90 -3.12
C PHE A 49 18.19 12.38 -3.73
N GLY A 50 18.45 12.06 -5.01
CA GLY A 50 19.72 12.41 -5.67
C GLY A 50 20.93 11.65 -5.10
N SER A 51 20.69 10.52 -4.42
CA SER A 51 21.70 9.68 -3.77
C SER A 51 21.13 8.28 -3.53
N LEU A 52 22.00 7.27 -3.54
CA LEU A 52 21.70 5.86 -3.25
C LEU A 52 22.03 5.44 -1.81
N THR A 53 22.56 6.35 -0.99
CA THR A 53 23.14 5.97 0.32
C THR A 53 22.77 6.97 1.39
N ARG A 54 21.59 7.59 1.29
CA ARG A 54 21.15 8.46 2.37
C ARG A 54 20.99 7.57 3.62
N THR A 55 21.51 7.99 4.76
CA THR A 55 21.34 7.28 6.04
C THR A 55 19.88 7.19 6.50
N SER A 56 18.97 7.83 5.75
CA SER A 56 17.51 7.78 5.90
C SER A 56 16.83 7.27 4.62
N GLY A 57 17.57 6.58 3.76
CA GLY A 57 17.08 5.99 2.52
C GLY A 57 17.02 4.49 2.63
N GLU A 58 17.02 3.91 3.83
CA GLU A 58 16.57 2.53 3.95
C GLU A 58 15.08 2.52 3.62
N ALA A 59 14.60 1.56 2.84
CA ALA A 59 13.19 1.38 2.48
C ALA A 59 12.18 1.47 3.65
N ARG A 60 12.67 1.29 4.89
CA ARG A 60 11.89 1.35 6.14
C ARG A 60 11.95 2.69 6.86
N ASP A 61 12.84 3.59 6.45
CA ASP A 61 12.94 4.94 6.97
C ASP A 61 11.74 5.79 6.54
N ASP A 62 11.54 6.89 7.25
CA ASP A 62 10.51 7.90 7.03
C ASP A 62 11.23 9.24 6.92
N GLY A 63 11.72 9.51 5.70
CA GLY A 63 12.68 10.58 5.43
C GLY A 63 12.15 12.00 5.70
N ASP A 64 10.83 12.18 5.66
CA ASP A 64 10.14 13.45 5.84
C ASP A 64 9.30 13.54 7.14
N GLY A 65 9.12 12.42 7.83
CA GLY A 65 8.56 12.35 9.18
C GLY A 65 7.04 12.34 9.22
N ASP A 66 6.36 11.87 8.17
CA ASP A 66 4.90 11.80 8.12
C ASP A 66 4.29 10.47 8.58
N GLY A 67 5.14 9.49 8.90
CA GLY A 67 4.78 8.17 9.38
C GLY A 67 4.58 7.13 8.27
N ALA A 68 4.68 7.50 7.00
CA ALA A 68 4.87 6.57 5.89
C ALA A 68 6.36 6.28 5.73
N SER A 69 6.70 5.04 5.40
CA SER A 69 8.09 4.73 5.06
C SER A 69 8.35 5.02 3.58
N ASP A 70 9.57 5.34 3.22
CA ASP A 70 10.00 5.65 1.85
C ASP A 70 9.56 4.54 0.86
N ARG A 71 9.58 3.27 1.28
CA ARG A 71 9.04 2.15 0.47
C ARG A 71 7.54 2.18 0.30
N ASN A 72 6.79 2.51 1.35
CA ASN A 72 5.34 2.62 1.24
C ASN A 72 4.98 3.78 0.30
N GLU A 73 5.74 4.86 0.33
CA GLU A 73 5.60 5.98 -0.57
C GLU A 73 5.99 5.64 -2.01
N TYR A 74 7.06 4.89 -2.22
CA TYR A 74 7.41 4.35 -3.54
C TYR A 74 6.28 3.49 -4.12
N LEU A 75 5.69 2.60 -3.31
CA LEU A 75 4.55 1.77 -3.70
C LEU A 75 3.29 2.61 -3.96
N ALA A 76 3.09 3.67 -3.18
CA ALA A 76 1.99 4.62 -3.31
C ALA A 76 2.17 5.60 -4.46
N GLY A 77 3.41 5.78 -4.95
CA GLY A 77 3.77 6.81 -5.90
C GLY A 77 3.75 8.23 -5.33
N THR A 78 3.87 8.37 -4.01
CA THR A 78 3.93 9.67 -3.33
C THR A 78 5.38 10.17 -3.22
N ASP A 79 5.59 11.32 -2.60
CA ASP A 79 6.89 11.99 -2.51
C ASP A 79 7.50 11.92 -1.11
N ALA A 80 8.52 11.07 -0.94
CA ALA A 80 9.24 10.83 0.31
C ALA A 80 10.10 11.98 0.84
N ASN A 81 9.90 13.19 0.31
CA ASN A 81 10.47 14.42 0.85
C ASN A 81 9.39 15.47 1.17
N ASP A 82 8.10 15.14 0.99
CA ASP A 82 6.97 16.02 1.29
C ASP A 82 6.01 15.32 2.26
N ALA A 83 6.14 15.66 3.55
CA ALA A 83 5.36 15.12 4.66
C ALA A 83 3.82 15.32 4.58
N LYS A 84 3.32 15.88 3.48
CA LYS A 84 1.89 16.03 3.17
C LYS A 84 1.43 15.10 2.06
N ASP A 85 2.34 14.54 1.28
CA ASP A 85 2.07 13.64 0.17
C ASP A 85 2.21 12.18 0.64
N TYR A 86 1.16 11.69 1.30
CA TYR A 86 1.07 10.29 1.70
C TYR A 86 -0.34 9.75 1.49
N LEU A 87 -0.43 8.42 1.39
CA LEU A 87 -1.71 7.73 1.33
C LEU A 87 -2.39 7.76 2.70
N ALA A 88 -3.55 8.41 2.76
CA ALA A 88 -4.43 8.34 3.92
C ALA A 88 -5.90 8.47 3.53
N ILE A 89 -6.78 7.98 4.40
CA ILE A 89 -8.21 8.28 4.33
C ILE A 89 -8.36 9.78 4.63
N ARG A 90 -8.80 10.55 3.64
CA ARG A 90 -9.00 12.01 3.74
C ARG A 90 -10.42 12.39 4.14
N GLY A 91 -11.38 11.50 3.93
CA GLY A 91 -12.76 11.67 4.42
C GLY A 91 -13.35 10.37 4.90
N LEU A 92 -13.99 10.40 6.06
CA LEU A 92 -14.74 9.30 6.66
C LEU A 92 -16.03 9.86 7.25
N GLN A 93 -17.17 9.56 6.61
CA GLN A 93 -18.45 10.15 6.99
C GLN A 93 -19.60 9.15 6.93
N ARG A 94 -20.54 9.24 7.86
CA ARG A 94 -21.83 8.55 7.78
C ARG A 94 -22.77 9.34 6.85
N VAL A 95 -23.47 8.63 5.99
CA VAL A 95 -24.53 9.14 5.11
C VAL A 95 -25.84 8.51 5.55
N ALA A 96 -26.95 9.26 5.55
CA ALA A 96 -28.18 8.85 6.26
C ALA A 96 -29.26 8.16 5.41
N ALA A 97 -29.18 8.21 4.07
CA ALA A 97 -30.26 7.77 3.19
C ALA A 97 -29.75 7.17 1.86
N PRO A 98 -29.51 5.84 1.78
CA PRO A 98 -29.56 4.89 2.89
C PRO A 98 -28.40 5.10 3.89
N PRO A 99 -28.54 4.64 5.15
CA PRO A 99 -27.43 4.65 6.11
C PRO A 99 -26.20 3.95 5.54
N ALA A 100 -25.09 4.66 5.41
CA ALA A 100 -23.87 4.14 4.80
C ALA A 100 -22.62 4.81 5.38
N MET A 101 -21.48 4.14 5.26
CA MET A 101 -20.17 4.73 5.49
C MET A 101 -19.55 5.11 4.15
N HIS A 102 -19.15 6.38 4.01
CA HIS A 102 -18.47 6.91 2.85
C HIS A 102 -17.02 7.27 3.20
N LEU A 103 -16.09 6.75 2.41
CA LEU A 103 -14.67 6.95 2.50
C LEU A 103 -14.16 7.66 1.26
N SER A 104 -13.17 8.54 1.43
CA SER A 104 -12.44 9.17 0.33
C SER A 104 -10.95 9.27 0.65
N TRP A 105 -10.11 9.16 -0.38
CA TRP A 105 -8.66 9.31 -0.28
C TRP A 105 -8.11 9.91 -1.58
N ASN A 106 -6.93 10.53 -1.48
CA ASN A 106 -6.20 11.01 -2.65
C ASN A 106 -5.56 9.82 -3.39
N THR A 107 -5.46 9.93 -4.71
CA THR A 107 -4.87 8.88 -5.54
C THR A 107 -3.77 9.40 -6.44
N VAL A 108 -2.77 8.56 -6.67
CA VAL A 108 -1.75 8.75 -7.70
C VAL A 108 -2.17 7.99 -8.96
N THR A 109 -2.26 8.69 -10.08
CA THR A 109 -2.67 8.09 -11.36
C THR A 109 -1.73 6.94 -11.75
N GLY A 110 -2.30 5.85 -12.25
CA GLY A 110 -1.55 4.64 -12.59
C GLY A 110 -1.33 3.67 -11.43
N ARG A 111 -1.66 4.04 -10.17
CA ARG A 111 -1.58 3.11 -9.04
C ARG A 111 -2.88 2.32 -8.85
N LEU A 112 -2.74 1.06 -8.47
CA LEU A 112 -3.86 0.15 -8.22
C LEU A 112 -4.25 0.21 -6.75
N TYR A 113 -5.54 0.48 -6.48
CA TYR A 113 -6.08 0.59 -5.14
C TYR A 113 -7.00 -0.58 -4.80
N THR A 114 -6.86 -1.08 -3.58
CA THR A 114 -7.69 -2.12 -2.96
C THR A 114 -8.26 -1.56 -1.66
N VAL A 115 -9.54 -1.82 -1.38
CA VAL A 115 -10.14 -1.54 -0.08
C VAL A 115 -10.42 -2.87 0.62
N THR A 116 -9.96 -2.97 1.87
CA THR A 116 -10.25 -4.11 2.73
C THR A 116 -10.94 -3.65 4.01
N ILE A 117 -11.74 -4.54 4.59
CA ILE A 117 -12.61 -4.26 5.72
C ILE A 117 -12.55 -5.39 6.76
N ALA A 118 -12.66 -5.02 8.04
CA ALA A 118 -12.78 -5.95 9.16
C ALA A 118 -13.81 -5.43 10.17
N THR A 119 -14.38 -6.35 10.96
CA THR A 119 -15.24 -6.01 12.12
C THR A 119 -14.45 -5.98 13.44
N ASN A 120 -13.22 -6.49 13.43
CA ASN A 120 -12.27 -6.49 14.53
C ASN A 120 -10.89 -6.15 13.94
N PRO A 121 -10.16 -5.15 14.48
CA PRO A 121 -8.87 -4.74 13.91
C PRO A 121 -7.76 -5.78 14.13
N CYS A 122 -7.97 -6.74 15.02
CA CYS A 122 -7.01 -7.83 15.28
C CYS A 122 -7.22 -9.05 14.38
N GLU A 123 -8.27 -9.07 13.55
CA GLU A 123 -8.54 -10.15 12.59
C GLU A 123 -8.04 -9.76 11.19
N PRO A 124 -7.81 -10.74 10.30
CA PRO A 124 -7.49 -10.45 8.91
C PRO A 124 -8.58 -9.60 8.25
N PHE A 125 -8.15 -8.58 7.50
CA PHE A 125 -9.07 -7.75 6.73
C PHE A 125 -9.47 -8.50 5.45
N GLY A 126 -10.77 -8.61 5.22
CA GLY A 126 -11.34 -9.19 4.00
C GLY A 126 -11.56 -8.14 2.91
N ALA A 127 -11.88 -8.58 1.69
CA ALA A 127 -12.24 -7.67 0.61
C ALA A 127 -13.48 -6.83 1.00
N ALA A 128 -13.44 -5.53 0.70
CA ALA A 128 -14.59 -4.67 0.92
C ALA A 128 -15.71 -5.00 -0.10
N PRO A 129 -16.97 -5.23 0.35
CA PRO A 129 -18.09 -5.51 -0.55
C PRO A 129 -18.26 -4.43 -1.62
N ASP A 130 -18.64 -4.81 -2.84
CA ASP A 130 -18.90 -3.89 -3.96
C ASP A 130 -17.72 -2.97 -4.35
N PHE A 131 -16.53 -3.17 -3.79
CA PHE A 131 -15.29 -2.56 -4.24
C PHE A 131 -14.54 -3.51 -5.16
N VAL A 132 -14.21 -3.03 -6.36
CA VAL A 132 -13.35 -3.76 -7.30
C VAL A 132 -12.02 -3.01 -7.38
N ASP A 133 -10.94 -3.75 -7.17
CA ASP A 133 -9.57 -3.28 -7.38
C ASP A 133 -9.46 -2.58 -8.73
N ARG A 134 -8.98 -1.33 -8.71
CA ARG A 134 -8.90 -0.53 -9.92
C ARG A 134 -7.74 0.46 -9.90
N VAL A 135 -7.20 0.69 -11.08
CA VAL A 135 -6.14 1.67 -11.32
C VAL A 135 -6.74 3.07 -11.27
N ALA A 136 -6.09 3.99 -10.55
CA ALA A 136 -6.50 5.37 -10.49
C ALA A 136 -6.24 6.11 -11.81
N THR A 137 -7.24 6.86 -12.25
CA THR A 137 -7.19 7.74 -13.43
C THR A 137 -7.36 9.22 -13.07
N GLY A 138 -7.58 9.53 -11.78
CA GLY A 138 -7.79 10.87 -11.27
C GLY A 138 -7.04 11.11 -9.96
N THR A 139 -7.42 12.17 -9.26
CA THR A 139 -6.74 12.62 -8.02
C THR A 139 -7.38 12.11 -6.74
N SER A 140 -8.57 11.48 -6.82
CA SER A 140 -9.21 10.87 -5.65
C SER A 140 -10.06 9.67 -6.03
N MET A 141 -10.27 8.80 -5.04
CA MET A 141 -11.24 7.72 -5.08
C MET A 141 -12.12 7.73 -3.85
N THR A 142 -13.29 7.13 -4.01
CA THR A 142 -14.24 6.93 -2.92
C THR A 142 -14.72 5.50 -2.85
N TYR A 143 -15.15 5.12 -1.66
CA TYR A 143 -15.85 3.87 -1.39
C TYR A 143 -17.02 4.13 -0.45
N THR A 144 -18.19 3.58 -0.76
CA THR A 144 -19.38 3.67 0.08
C THR A 144 -19.88 2.27 0.36
N ASN A 145 -20.10 1.93 1.62
CA ASN A 145 -20.75 0.68 1.99
C ASN A 145 -21.99 0.96 2.84
N GLU A 146 -23.12 0.35 2.48
CA GLU A 146 -24.35 0.49 3.25
C GLU A 146 -24.22 -0.17 4.63
N GLU A 147 -24.86 0.43 5.63
CA GLU A 147 -24.84 -0.09 6.98
C GLU A 147 -25.52 -1.45 7.08
N ALA A 148 -26.58 -1.65 6.28
CA ALA A 148 -27.36 -2.88 6.21
C ALA A 148 -26.54 -4.10 5.77
N MET A 149 -25.53 -3.92 4.92
CA MET A 149 -24.71 -5.03 4.42
C MET A 149 -23.70 -5.55 5.46
N LEU A 150 -23.28 -4.72 6.40
CA LEU A 150 -22.22 -5.07 7.38
C LEU A 150 -22.45 -4.39 8.75
N PRO A 151 -23.57 -4.63 9.45
CA PRO A 151 -23.95 -3.86 10.63
C PRO A 151 -22.86 -3.83 11.72
N GLY A 152 -22.82 -2.72 12.48
CA GLY A 152 -21.88 -2.54 13.60
C GLY A 152 -20.59 -1.79 13.25
N THR A 153 -19.59 -1.95 14.12
CA THR A 153 -18.26 -1.33 14.02
C THR A 153 -17.47 -1.95 12.87
N ARG A 154 -16.80 -1.08 12.10
CA ARG A 154 -16.05 -1.45 10.90
C ARG A 154 -14.70 -0.74 10.92
N PHE A 155 -13.68 -1.45 10.45
CA PHE A 155 -12.33 -0.97 10.28
C PHE A 155 -11.98 -1.08 8.81
N TYR A 156 -11.38 -0.03 8.26
CA TYR A 156 -11.08 0.06 6.83
C TYR A 156 -9.59 0.20 6.64
N ARG A 157 -9.08 -0.45 5.59
CA ARG A 157 -7.72 -0.26 5.12
C ARG A 157 -7.76 -0.02 3.62
N ILE A 158 -6.97 0.96 3.19
CA ILE A 158 -6.69 1.20 1.77
C ILE A 158 -5.28 0.68 1.52
N GLN A 159 -5.14 -0.12 0.48
CA GLN A 159 -3.85 -0.59 0.00
C GLN A 159 -3.62 -0.03 -1.39
N VAL A 160 -2.37 0.27 -1.68
CA VAL A 160 -1.91 0.77 -2.97
C VAL A 160 -0.73 -0.07 -3.43
N ARG A 161 -0.67 -0.34 -4.72
CA ARG A 161 0.41 -1.07 -5.37
C ARG A 161 0.65 -0.56 -6.79
N PRO A 162 1.86 -0.77 -7.34
CA PRO A 162 2.07 -0.69 -8.78
C PRO A 162 1.03 -1.54 -9.53
N PRO A 163 0.61 -1.11 -10.73
CA PRO A 163 -0.48 -1.77 -11.46
C PRO A 163 -0.11 -3.14 -12.06
N TRP A 164 1.19 -3.42 -12.23
CA TRP A 164 1.75 -4.66 -12.77
C TRP A 164 3.16 -4.88 -12.21
#